data_AF-A0A1R1ACI4-F1
#
_entry.id   AF-A0A1R1ACI4-F1
#
_cell.length_a   1.000
_cell.length_b   1.000
_cell.length_c   1.000
_cell.angle_alpha   90.00
_cell.angle_beta   90.00
_cell.angle_gamma   90.00
#
_symmetry.space_group_name_H-M   'P 1'
#
loop_
_entity.id
_entity.type
_entity.pdbx_description
1 polymer ?
#
loop_
_entity_poly.entity_id
_entity_poly.type
_entity_poly.pdbx_seq_one_letter_code
_entity_poly.pdbx_strand_id
1 'polypeptide(L)'
;PSELIVFPFTTGLLGLGVGGSLIYLKIRLPVVITGSLSLWAGILLLLYVFRFPVLGPAVSSTFSLSTITIVYVFSLFYSWLWVEISRYFIKKISKGIT
;
A
#
# COMPACT_ATOMS: atom_id res chain seq x y z
N PRO A 1 -13.28 16.30 7.79
CA PRO A 1 -13.51 14.93 7.27
C PRO A 1 -12.30 14.02 7.55
N SER A 2 -12.48 13.01 8.42
CA SER A 2 -11.43 12.06 8.82
C SER A 2 -10.78 11.33 7.64
N GLU A 3 -11.51 11.15 6.54
CA GLU A 3 -11.04 10.55 5.28
C GLU A 3 -9.82 11.27 4.70
N LEU A 4 -9.71 12.58 4.91
CA LEU A 4 -8.60 13.41 4.41
C LEU A 4 -7.26 13.08 5.07
N ILE A 5 -7.27 12.43 6.24
CA ILE A 5 -6.08 11.98 6.96
C ILE A 5 -5.82 10.49 6.67
N VAL A 6 -6.89 9.70 6.55
CA VAL A 6 -6.84 8.27 6.27
C VAL A 6 -6.26 7.96 4.89
N PHE A 7 -6.65 8.74 3.88
CA PHE A 7 -6.12 8.59 2.52
C PHE A 7 -4.61 8.74 2.48
N PRO A 8 -4.02 9.91 2.84
CA PRO A 8 -2.57 10.09 2.79
C PRO A 8 -1.83 9.21 3.79
N PHE A 9 -2.46 8.74 4.87
CA PHE A 9 -1.82 7.77 5.76
C PHE A 9 -1.55 6.44 5.04
N THR A 10 -2.56 5.88 4.36
CA THR A 10 -2.40 4.60 3.64
C THR A 10 -1.62 4.73 2.34
N THR A 11 -1.88 5.76 1.52
CA THR A 11 -1.08 6.01 0.30
C THR A 11 0.32 6.51 0.63
N GLY A 12 0.51 7.26 1.71
CA GLY A 12 1.82 7.70 2.20
C GLY A 12 2.67 6.52 2.68
N LEU A 13 2.11 5.61 3.49
CA LEU A 13 2.84 4.40 3.93
C LEU A 13 3.23 3.51 2.74
N LEU A 14 2.34 3.34 1.77
CA LEU A 14 2.65 2.61 0.54
C LEU A 14 3.72 3.33 -0.27
N GLY A 15 3.63 4.65 -0.44
CA GLY A 15 4.63 5.45 -1.14
C GLY A 15 6.02 5.35 -0.50
N LEU A 16 6.09 5.39 0.83
CA LEU A 16 7.33 5.17 1.58
C LEU A 16 7.85 3.73 1.43
N GLY A 17 6.96 2.74 1.50
CA GLY A 17 7.32 1.33 1.33
C GLY A 17 7.84 1.01 -0.06
N VAL A 18 7.16 1.50 -1.11
CA VAL A 18 7.57 1.31 -2.51
C VAL A 18 8.81 2.16 -2.84
N GLY A 19 8.82 3.44 -2.46
CA GLY A 19 9.93 4.35 -2.74
C GLY A 19 11.21 3.95 -2.03
N GLY A 20 11.14 3.67 -0.72
CA GLY A 20 12.27 3.19 0.06
C GLY A 20 12.82 1.87 -0.46
N SER A 21 11.93 0.92 -0.81
CA SER A 21 12.36 -0.35 -1.39
C SER A 21 12.93 -0.21 -2.79
N LEU A 22 12.44 0.70 -3.64
CA LEU A 22 13.03 0.94 -4.97
C LEU A 22 14.45 1.52 -4.89
N ILE A 23 14.75 2.31 -3.86
CA ILE A 23 16.09 2.86 -3.64
C ILE A 23 17.05 1.76 -3.15
N TYR A 24 16.59 0.89 -2.25
CA TYR A 24 17.45 -0.10 -1.58
C TYR A 24 17.54 -1.45 -2.30
N LEU A 25 16.47 -1.86 -3.00
CA LEU A 25 16.31 -3.19 -3.61
C LEU A 25 16.25 -3.08 -5.14
N LYS A 26 17.23 -3.67 -5.83
CA LYS A 26 17.28 -3.75 -7.30
C LYS A 26 16.34 -4.81 -7.91
N ILE A 27 15.67 -5.60 -7.08
CA ILE A 27 14.88 -6.77 -7.50
C ILE A 27 13.38 -6.45 -7.36
N ARG A 28 12.56 -6.80 -8.36
CA ARG A 28 11.13 -6.40 -8.42
C ARG A 28 10.27 -6.97 -7.30
N LEU A 29 10.39 -8.26 -7.02
CA LEU A 29 9.53 -8.98 -6.08
C LEU A 29 9.59 -8.44 -4.63
N PRO A 30 10.77 -8.21 -4.02
CA PRO A 30 10.82 -7.72 -2.64
C PRO A 30 10.21 -6.33 -2.49
N VAL A 31 10.34 -5.45 -3.49
CA VAL A 31 9.72 -4.11 -3.48
C VAL A 31 8.20 -4.21 -3.39
N VAL A 32 7.60 -5.12 -4.17
CA VAL A 32 6.15 -5.34 -4.15
C VAL A 32 5.70 -5.89 -2.80
N ILE A 33 6.43 -6.84 -2.23
CA ILE A 33 6.09 -7.45 -0.93
C ILE A 33 6.19 -6.42 0.21
N THR A 34 7.24 -5.61 0.24
CA THR A 34 7.39 -4.58 1.28
C THR A 34 6.30 -3.50 1.15
N GLY A 35 5.99 -3.07 -0.07
CA GLY A 35 4.92 -2.11 -0.33
C GLY A 35 3.54 -2.66 0.05
N SER A 36 3.27 -3.92 -0.27
CA SER A 36 2.01 -4.58 0.09
C SER A 36 1.86 -4.80 1.59
N LEU A 37 2.94 -5.17 2.29
CA LEU A 37 2.95 -5.29 3.75
C LEU A 37 2.73 -3.94 4.42
N SER A 38 3.35 -2.87 3.91
CA SER A 38 3.15 -1.52 4.42
C SER A 38 1.69 -1.07 4.27
N LEU A 39 1.10 -1.25 3.08
CA LEU A 39 -0.30 -0.90 2.84
C LEU A 39 -1.26 -1.75 3.68
N TRP A 40 -1.02 -3.06 3.73
CA TRP A 40 -1.83 -4.00 4.51
C TRP A 40 -1.80 -3.65 5.99
N ALA A 41 -0.61 -3.38 6.56
CA ALA A 41 -0.45 -2.94 7.94
C ALA A 41 -1.19 -1.62 8.20
N GLY A 42 -1.08 -0.64 7.29
CA GLY A 42 -1.81 0.63 7.39
C GLY A 42 -3.33 0.45 7.42
N ILE A 43 -3.88 -0.41 6.56
CA ILE A 43 -5.32 -0.70 6.51
C ILE A 43 -5.78 -1.44 7.77
N LEU A 44 -5.02 -2.43 8.23
CA LEU A 44 -5.32 -3.15 9.48
C LEU A 44 -5.29 -2.23 10.70
N LEU A 45 -4.33 -1.32 10.76
CA LEU A 45 -4.19 -0.37 11.85
C LEU A 45 -5.41 0.57 11.89
N LEU A 46 -5.90 1.03 10.75
CA LEU A 46 -7.13 1.83 10.67
C LEU A 46 -8.38 1.04 11.09
N LEU A 47 -8.53 -0.19 10.60
CA LEU A 47 -9.70 -1.04 10.86
C LEU A 47 -9.80 -1.46 12.33
N TYR A 48 -8.68 -1.89 12.93
CA TYR A 48 -8.69 -2.55 14.23
C TYR A 48 -8.19 -1.67 15.37
N VAL A 49 -7.24 -0.77 15.14
CA VAL A 49 -6.71 0.13 16.19
C VAL A 49 -7.55 1.40 16.26
N PHE A 50 -7.69 2.11 15.15
CA PHE A 50 -8.51 3.33 15.10
C PHE A 50 -10.02 3.05 15.00
N ARG A 51 -10.42 1.79 14.81
CA ARG A 51 -11.81 1.33 14.65
C ARG A 51 -12.57 2.15 13.60
N PHE A 52 -11.84 2.61 12.58
CA PHE A 52 -12.39 3.43 11.51
C PHE A 52 -12.86 2.49 10.39
N PRO A 53 -14.17 2.42 10.08
CA PRO A 53 -14.70 1.48 9.10
C PRO A 53 -14.42 1.98 7.68
N VAL A 54 -13.17 1.87 7.23
CA VAL A 54 -12.72 2.29 5.89
C VAL A 54 -13.44 1.52 4.78
N LEU A 55 -13.78 0.25 5.02
CA LEU A 55 -14.51 -0.60 4.08
C LEU A 55 -16.04 -0.48 4.21
N GLY A 56 -16.52 0.50 4.98
CA GLY A 56 -17.94 0.75 5.22
C GLY A 56 -18.51 -0.06 6.40
N PRO A 57 -19.74 0.28 6.83
CA PRO A 57 -20.38 -0.29 8.02
C PRO A 57 -20.72 -1.78 7.89
N ALA A 58 -20.69 -2.34 6.68
CA ALA A 58 -20.93 -3.76 6.42
C ALA A 58 -19.75 -4.65 6.87
N VAL A 59 -18.53 -4.11 6.90
CA VAL A 59 -17.37 -4.81 7.47
C VAL A 59 -17.35 -4.49 8.96
N SER A 60 -18.03 -5.34 9.73
CA SER A 60 -18.02 -5.27 11.19
C SER A 60 -16.59 -5.30 11.73
N SER A 61 -16.30 -4.55 12.80
CA SER A 61 -14.99 -4.49 13.48
C SER A 61 -14.53 -5.83 14.08
N THR A 62 -15.25 -6.91 13.78
CA THR A 62 -14.93 -8.27 14.16
C THR A 62 -13.74 -8.76 13.34
N PHE A 63 -12.77 -9.38 14.01
CA PHE A 63 -11.65 -10.02 13.35
C PHE A 63 -12.16 -11.15 12.44
N SER A 64 -12.05 -10.95 11.13
CA SER A 64 -12.41 -11.94 10.12
C SER A 64 -11.19 -12.27 9.28
N LEU A 65 -10.78 -13.53 9.31
CA LEU A 65 -9.62 -14.02 8.57
C LEU A 65 -9.81 -13.84 7.06
N SER A 66 -11.06 -13.97 6.58
CA SER A 66 -11.43 -13.70 5.18
C SER A 66 -11.16 -12.25 4.80
N THR A 67 -11.57 -11.28 5.63
CA THR A 67 -11.35 -9.85 5.36
C THR A 67 -9.85 -9.52 5.32
N ILE A 68 -9.09 -10.02 6.29
CA ILE A 68 -7.63 -9.78 6.37
C ILE A 68 -6.93 -10.29 5.12
N THR A 69 -7.34 -11.48 4.64
CA THR A 69 -6.75 -12.12 3.45
C THR A 69 -7.13 -11.36 2.18
N ILE A 70 -8.40 -10.96 2.03
CA ILE A 70 -8.87 -10.17 0.87
C ILE A 70 -8.13 -8.84 0.80
N VAL A 71 -7.99 -8.13 1.93
CA VAL A 71 -7.25 -6.87 2.00
C VAL A 71 -5.78 -7.08 1.66
N TYR A 72 -5.18 -8.20 2.06
CA TYR A 72 -3.80 -8.52 1.69
C TYR A 72 -3.64 -8.75 0.18
N VAL A 73 -4.53 -9.54 -0.44
CA VAL A 73 -4.51 -9.79 -1.88
C VAL A 73 -4.71 -8.49 -2.67
N PHE A 74 -5.65 -7.64 -2.23
CA PHE A 74 -5.85 -6.33 -2.80
C PHE A 74 -4.59 -5.45 -2.67
N SER A 75 -3.95 -5.47 -1.50
CA SER A 75 -2.73 -4.70 -1.23
C SER A 75 -1.55 -5.16 -2.07
N LEU A 76 -1.43 -6.47 -2.34
CA LEU A 76 -0.45 -7.04 -3.26
C LEU A 76 -0.66 -6.53 -4.68
N PHE A 77 -1.89 -6.63 -5.19
CA PHE A 77 -2.22 -6.17 -6.54
C PHE A 77 -1.97 -4.67 -6.69
N TYR A 78 -2.41 -3.89 -5.71
CA TYR A 78 -2.25 -2.44 -5.71
C TYR A 78 -0.78 -2.02 -5.63
N SER A 79 0.01 -2.64 -4.75
CA SER A 79 1.45 -2.37 -4.66
C SER A 79 2.20 -2.78 -5.93
N TRP A 80 1.81 -3.89 -6.57
CA TRP A 80 2.41 -4.30 -7.84
C TRP A 80 2.21 -3.27 -8.94
N LEU A 81 0.98 -2.76 -9.08
CA LEU A 81 0.63 -1.73 -10.04
C LEU A 81 1.46 -0.45 -9.81
N TRP A 82 1.57 0.00 -8.56
CA TRP A 82 2.38 1.18 -8.22
C TRP A 82 3.88 1.00 -8.44
N VAL A 83 4.41 -0.19 -8.17
CA VAL A 83 5.83 -0.50 -8.44
C VAL A 83 6.13 -0.45 -9.93
N GLU A 84 5.26 -1.01 -10.78
CA GLU A 84 5.49 -0.99 -12.23
C GLU A 84 5.37 0.44 -12.80
N ILE A 85 4.39 1.23 -12.34
CA ILE A 85 4.26 2.66 -12.69
C ILE A 85 5.50 3.43 -12.25
N SER A 86 5.92 3.28 -10.99
CA SER A 86 7.08 4.01 -10.44
C SER A 86 8.36 3.70 -11.21
N ARG A 87 8.58 2.42 -11.57
CA ARG A 87 9.73 2.01 -12.36
C ARG A 87 9.68 2.55 -13.79
N TYR A 88 8.50 2.60 -14.41
CA TYR A 88 8.31 3.22 -15.72
C TYR A 88 8.67 4.72 -15.69
N PHE A 89 8.16 5.46 -14.71
CA PHE A 89 8.45 6.88 -14.54
C PHE A 89 9.92 7.16 -14.25
N ILE A 90 10.53 6.43 -13.32
CA ILE A 90 11.96 6.57 -12.99
C ILE A 90 12.83 6.33 -14.23
N LYS A 91 12.53 5.28 -15.01
CA LYS A 91 13.28 4.98 -16.24
C LYS A 91 13.09 6.07 -17.30
N LYS A 92 11.87 6.61 -17.43
CA LYS A 92 11.56 7.68 -18.39
C LYS A 92 12.25 9.00 -18.01
N ILE A 93 12.24 9.36 -16.73
CA ILE A 93 12.89 10.57 -16.21
C ILE A 93 14.41 10.45 -16.32
N SER A 94 14.99 9.32 -15.90
CA SER A 94 16.43 9.07 -16.02
C SER A 94 16.92 9.17 -17.48
N LYS A 95 16.14 8.69 -18.45
CA LYS A 95 16.45 8.83 -19.88
C LYS A 95 16.32 10.25 -20.42
N GLY A 96 15.53 11.12 -19.79
CA GLY A 96 15.37 12.51 -20.21
C GLY A 96 16.42 13.46 -19.62
N ILE A 97 17.20 12.98 -18.66
CA ILE A 97 18.25 13.76 -17.96
C ILE A 97 19.66 13.45 -18.54
N THR A 98 19.80 12.39 -19.36
CA THR A 98 21.05 12.04 -20.06
C THR A 98 20.97 12.46 -21.52
#